data_AF-A0A7K4FHH4-F1
#
_entry.id   AF-A0A7K4FHH4-F1
#
_cell.length_a   1.000
_cell.length_b   1.000
_cell.length_c   1.000
_cell.angle_alpha   90.00
_cell.angle_beta   90.00
_cell.angle_gamma   90.00
#
_symmetry.space_group_name_H-M   'P 1'
#
loop_
_entity.id
_entity.type
_entity.pdbx_description
1 polymer ?
#
loop_
_entity_poly.entity_id
_entity_poly.type
_entity_poly.pdbx_seq_one_letter_code
_entity_poly.pdbx_strand_id
1 'polypeptide(L)'
;MARISLWVKPAAAADALAWDPWRDCWVVSCRAAPTRGEANRSVAILIAEWLGVPRSTVRWVRAGSSRAKALEVEGLTEVEAVRRLRAHAPSNSAPGPLARGEHRSHPRTGHS
;
A
#
# COMPACT_ATOMS: atom_id res chain seq x y z
N MET A 1 5.16 -13.32 -7.36
CA MET A 1 5.12 -12.56 -6.09
C MET A 1 4.94 -11.10 -6.47
N ALA A 2 3.90 -10.46 -5.97
CA ALA A 2 3.59 -9.06 -6.26
C ALA A 2 4.13 -8.19 -5.13
N ARG A 3 4.82 -7.09 -5.46
CA ARG A 3 5.28 -6.13 -4.46
C ARG A 3 4.41 -4.88 -4.50
N ILE A 4 3.96 -4.45 -3.33
CA ILE A 4 3.02 -3.33 -3.19
C ILE A 4 3.63 -2.32 -2.22
N SER A 5 3.94 -1.14 -2.75
CA SER A 5 4.39 0.01 -1.95
C SER A 5 3.19 0.74 -1.37
N LEU A 6 3.17 0.89 -0.05
CA LEU A 6 2.07 1.47 0.70
C LEU A 6 2.55 2.65 1.55
N TRP A 7 1.72 3.67 1.66
CA TRP A 7 1.86 4.74 2.62
C TRP A 7 0.69 4.71 3.59
N VAL A 8 0.96 4.48 4.87
CA VAL A 8 -0.10 4.36 5.88
C VAL A 8 -0.38 5.72 6.52
N LYS A 9 -1.64 6.17 6.44
CA LYS A 9 -2.19 7.33 7.15
C LYS A 9 -3.09 6.82 8.30
N PRO A 10 -2.56 6.70 9.54
CA PRO A 10 -3.37 6.32 10.69
C PRO A 10 -4.32 7.44 11.11
N ALA A 11 -5.29 7.12 11.97
CA ALA A 11 -6.29 8.06 12.48
C ALA A 11 -7.14 8.77 11.41
N ALA A 12 -7.43 8.07 10.31
CA ALA A 12 -8.34 8.57 9.28
C ALA A 12 -9.80 8.43 9.70
N ALA A 13 -10.68 9.25 9.13
CA ALA A 13 -12.13 9.17 9.37
C ALA A 13 -12.78 7.89 8.81
N ALA A 14 -12.13 7.22 7.85
CA ALA A 14 -12.58 5.96 7.25
C ALA A 14 -11.38 5.18 6.68
N ASP A 15 -11.55 3.87 6.53
CA ASP A 15 -10.69 3.05 5.69
C ASP A 15 -10.86 3.45 4.22
N ALA A 16 -9.77 3.82 3.57
CA ALA A 16 -9.78 4.23 2.18
C ALA A 16 -8.44 3.94 1.51
N LEU A 17 -8.52 3.61 0.23
CA LEU A 17 -7.36 3.40 -0.63
C LEU A 17 -7.33 4.48 -1.70
N ALA A 18 -6.21 5.16 -1.83
CA ALA A 18 -5.94 6.10 -2.93
C ALA A 18 -4.57 5.82 -3.50
N TRP A 19 -4.33 6.14 -4.76
CA TRP A 19 -2.99 6.11 -5.32
C TRP A 19 -2.44 7.53 -5.45
N ASP A 20 -1.18 7.67 -5.03
CA ASP A 20 -0.46 8.94 -5.00
C ASP A 20 0.56 8.94 -6.15
N PRO A 21 0.29 9.68 -7.24
CA PRO A 21 1.17 9.69 -8.41
C PRO A 21 2.49 10.44 -8.15
N TRP A 22 2.55 11.30 -7.12
CA TRP A 22 3.77 12.02 -6.76
C TRP A 22 4.78 11.12 -6.05
N ARG A 23 4.30 10.10 -5.32
CA ARG A 23 5.11 9.16 -4.55
C ARG A 23 5.21 7.78 -5.17
N ASP A 24 4.47 7.54 -6.25
CA ASP A 24 4.35 6.25 -6.93
C ASP A 24 3.99 5.12 -5.94
N CYS A 25 3.00 5.38 -5.08
CA CYS A 25 2.57 4.41 -4.08
C CYS A 25 1.10 4.53 -3.70
N TRP A 26 0.58 3.46 -3.10
CA TRP A 26 -0.78 3.42 -2.59
C TRP A 26 -0.86 4.03 -1.20
N VAL A 27 -1.67 5.06 -1.03
CA VAL A 27 -1.99 5.66 0.27
C VAL A 27 -3.17 4.90 0.87
N VAL A 28 -2.92 4.25 2.00
CA VAL A 28 -3.95 3.58 2.80
C VAL A 28 -4.25 4.43 4.01
N SER A 29 -5.47 4.95 4.06
CA SER A 29 -6.03 5.61 5.21
C SER A 29 -6.72 4.55 6.08
N CYS A 30 -6.43 4.52 7.38
CA CYS A 30 -7.10 3.60 8.29
C CYS A 30 -7.51 4.32 9.58
N ARG A 31 -8.67 3.92 10.13
CA ARG A 31 -9.17 4.40 11.43
C ARG A 31 -8.30 3.97 12.61
N ALA A 32 -7.49 2.94 12.41
CA ALA A 32 -6.62 2.40 13.45
C ALA A 32 -5.72 3.50 14.02
N ALA A 33 -5.59 3.50 15.36
CA ALA A 33 -4.71 4.41 16.06
C ALA A 33 -3.24 4.17 15.62
N PRO A 34 -2.38 5.21 15.67
CA PRO A 34 -0.94 5.07 15.43
C PRO A 34 -0.20 4.36 16.58
N THR A 35 -0.83 3.36 17.21
CA THR A 35 -0.30 2.66 18.38
C THR A 35 0.43 1.39 17.94
N ARG A 36 1.71 1.27 18.30
CA ARG A 36 2.58 0.07 18.33
C ARG A 36 2.20 -1.10 17.38
N GLY A 37 2.03 -0.82 16.09
CA GLY A 37 1.82 -1.84 15.05
C GLY A 37 0.36 -2.23 14.76
N GLU A 38 -0.62 -1.63 15.44
CA GLU A 38 -2.04 -1.85 15.17
C GLU A 38 -2.42 -1.39 13.75
N ALA A 39 -1.95 -0.21 13.36
CA ALA A 39 -2.10 0.28 11.99
C ALA A 39 -1.51 -0.69 10.95
N ASN A 40 -0.37 -1.34 11.22
CA ASN A 40 0.21 -2.33 10.30
C ASN A 40 -0.69 -3.56 10.19
N ARG A 41 -1.22 -4.06 11.30
CA ARG A 41 -2.10 -5.24 11.28
C ARG A 41 -3.39 -4.93 10.52
N SER A 42 -4.05 -3.81 10.83
CA SER A 42 -5.27 -3.39 10.14
C SER A 42 -5.03 -3.20 8.64
N VAL A 43 -3.92 -2.57 8.25
CA VAL A 43 -3.58 -2.39 6.83
C VAL A 43 -3.33 -3.73 6.13
N ALA A 44 -2.62 -4.67 6.76
CA ALA A 44 -2.41 -5.99 6.16
C ALA A 44 -3.71 -6.76 5.96
N ILE A 45 -4.65 -6.64 6.90
CA ILE A 45 -5.99 -7.24 6.80
C ILE A 45 -6.76 -6.59 5.64
N LEU A 46 -6.87 -5.26 5.63
CA LEU A 46 -7.55 -4.51 4.58
C LEU A 46 -7.01 -4.84 3.18
N ILE A 47 -5.68 -4.88 3.02
CA ILE A 47 -5.05 -5.21 1.74
C ILE A 47 -5.35 -6.65 1.34
N ALA A 48 -5.31 -7.61 2.27
CA ALA A 48 -5.66 -9.00 1.98
C ALA A 48 -7.12 -9.13 1.52
N GLU A 49 -8.04 -8.41 2.18
CA GLU A 49 -9.46 -8.39 1.82
C GLU A 49 -9.70 -7.74 0.44
N TRP A 50 -9.11 -6.58 0.16
CA TRP A 50 -9.24 -5.91 -1.15
C TRP A 50 -8.61 -6.72 -2.29
N LEU A 51 -7.55 -7.49 -2.01
CA LEU A 51 -6.95 -8.38 -2.98
C LEU A 51 -7.69 -9.71 -3.08
N GLY A 52 -8.60 -10.03 -2.16
CA GLY A 52 -9.28 -11.33 -2.08
C GLY A 52 -8.32 -12.50 -1.88
N VAL A 53 -7.26 -12.31 -1.09
CA VAL A 53 -6.24 -13.33 -0.82
C VAL A 53 -6.13 -13.65 0.68
N PRO A 54 -5.71 -14.86 1.06
CA PRO A 54 -5.49 -15.18 2.46
C PRO A 54 -4.36 -14.33 3.04
N ARG A 55 -4.53 -13.83 4.27
CA ARG A 55 -3.51 -13.03 4.99
C ARG A 55 -2.15 -13.73 5.08
N SER A 56 -2.11 -15.07 5.05
CA SER A 56 -0.87 -15.84 5.04
C SER A 56 0.00 -15.61 3.79
N THR A 57 -0.62 -15.21 2.67
CA THR A 57 0.08 -14.86 1.42
C THR A 57 0.61 -13.43 1.43
N VAL A 58 0.18 -12.61 2.39
CA VAL A 58 0.53 -11.19 2.50
C VAL A 58 1.62 -11.04 3.55
N ARG A 59 2.82 -10.68 3.11
CA ARG A 59 4.01 -10.56 3.96
C ARG A 59 4.54 -9.13 3.96
N TRP A 60 4.88 -8.63 5.14
CA TRP A 60 5.56 -7.35 5.26
C TRP A 60 7.03 -7.49 4.85
N VAL A 61 7.41 -6.87 3.74
CA VAL A 61 8.81 -6.70 3.32
C VAL A 61 9.43 -5.54 4.08
N ARG A 62 8.65 -4.48 4.34
CA ARG A 62 9.11 -3.29 5.07
C ARG A 62 8.00 -2.75 5.97
N ALA A 63 8.13 -2.96 7.29
CA ALA A 63 7.12 -2.57 8.29
C ALA A 63 7.67 -1.71 9.46
N GLY A 64 8.88 -1.16 9.35
CA GLY A 64 9.49 -0.32 10.39
C GLY A 64 8.78 1.01 10.66
N SER A 65 9.40 1.88 11.47
CA SER A 65 8.87 3.21 11.85
C SER A 65 8.65 4.19 10.71
N SER A 66 9.09 3.86 9.49
CA SER A 66 8.84 4.68 8.31
C SER A 66 7.37 4.59 7.87
N ARG A 67 6.81 5.74 7.47
CA ARG A 67 5.45 5.84 6.90
C ARG A 67 5.33 5.16 5.53
N ALA A 68 6.45 5.01 4.82
CA ALA A 68 6.58 4.17 3.63
C ALA A 68 6.78 2.71 4.02
N LYS A 69 5.83 1.87 3.62
CA LYS A 69 5.81 0.43 3.88
C LYS A 69 5.75 -0.34 2.57
N ALA A 70 6.12 -1.61 2.62
CA ALA A 70 6.03 -2.50 1.47
C ALA A 70 5.50 -3.86 1.89
N LEU A 71 4.51 -4.33 1.15
CA LEU A 71 3.95 -5.68 1.24
C LEU A 71 4.38 -6.50 0.03
N GLU A 72 4.54 -7.78 0.24
CA GLU A 72 4.68 -8.78 -0.80
C GLU A 72 3.50 -9.73 -0.71
N VAL A 73 2.94 -10.07 -1.86
CA VAL A 73 1.78 -10.95 -1.97
C VAL A 73 2.13 -12.14 -2.84
N GLU A 74 2.09 -13.32 -2.24
CA GLU A 74 2.31 -14.58 -2.92
C GLU A 74 1.06 -15.02 -3.69
N GLY A 75 1.24 -15.69 -4.83
CA GLY A 75 0.12 -16.10 -5.70
C GLY A 75 -0.50 -14.99 -6.56
N LEU A 76 -0.01 -13.74 -6.47
CA LEU A 76 -0.41 -12.64 -7.34
C LEU A 76 0.76 -12.07 -8.15
N THR A 77 0.42 -11.49 -9.30
CA THR A 77 1.32 -10.63 -10.11
C THR A 77 1.07 -9.17 -9.75
N GLU A 78 2.06 -8.30 -9.96
CA GLU A 78 1.93 -6.85 -9.68
C GLU A 78 0.75 -6.24 -10.45
N VAL A 79 0.57 -6.65 -11.71
CA VAL A 79 -0.54 -6.21 -12.56
C VAL A 79 -1.89 -6.57 -11.95
N GLU A 80 -2.06 -7.81 -11.49
CA GLU A 80 -3.32 -8.28 -10.91
C GLU A 80 -3.57 -7.64 -9.54
N ALA A 81 -2.53 -7.50 -8.71
CA ALA A 81 -2.64 -6.80 -7.44
C ALA A 81 -3.08 -5.35 -7.63
N VAL A 82 -2.45 -4.62 -8.57
CA VAL A 82 -2.83 -3.26 -8.93
C VAL A 82 -4.26 -3.20 -9.46
N ARG A 83 -4.64 -4.13 -10.34
CA ARG A 83 -6.00 -4.19 -10.90
C ARG A 83 -7.07 -4.36 -9.81
N ARG A 84 -6.85 -5.25 -8.85
CA ARG A 84 -7.77 -5.47 -7.72
C ARG A 84 -7.82 -4.27 -6.79
N LEU A 85 -6.67 -3.70 -6.43
CA LEU A 85 -6.61 -2.47 -5.64
C LEU A 85 -7.32 -1.29 -6.32
N ARG A 86 -7.19 -1.15 -7.64
CA ARG A 86 -7.90 -0.13 -8.43
C ARG A 86 -9.42 -0.25 -8.35
N ALA A 87 -9.97 -1.46 -8.17
CA ALA A 87 -11.42 -1.64 -8.01
C ALA A 87 -11.94 -1.06 -6.68
N HIS A 88 -11.06 -0.93 -5.68
CA HIS A 88 -11.38 -0.36 -4.37
C HIS A 88 -10.95 1.11 -4.21
N ALA A 89 -10.16 1.63 -5.15
CA ALA A 89 -9.75 3.02 -5.16
C ALA A 89 -10.80 3.88 -5.90
N PRO A 90 -10.97 5.16 -5.51
CA PRO A 90 -11.82 6.07 -6.25
C PRO A 90 -11.27 6.21 -7.68
N SER A 91 -12.19 6.22 -8.67
CA SER A 91 -11.88 6.15 -10.10
C SER A 91 -10.86 7.20 -10.59
N ASN A 92 -10.73 8.32 -9.87
CA ASN A 92 -9.84 9.45 -10.21
C ASN A 92 -8.39 9.31 -9.73
N SER A 93 -8.00 8.17 -9.13
CA SER A 93 -6.66 8.04 -8.52
C SER A 93 -5.82 6.88 -9.04
N ALA A 94 -6.21 6.16 -10.10
CA ALA A 94 -5.48 4.96 -10.52
C ALA A 94 -4.00 5.21 -10.90
N PRO A 95 -3.09 4.25 -10.59
CA PRO A 95 -1.76 4.25 -11.20
C PRO A 95 -1.89 4.27 -12.72
N GLY A 96 -1.04 5.07 -13.36
CA GLY A 96 -0.90 5.07 -14.82
C GLY A 96 -0.60 3.68 -15.36
N PRO A 97 -0.74 3.45 -16.68
CA PRO A 97 -0.39 2.17 -17.28
C PRO A 97 1.03 1.82 -16.83
N LEU A 98 1.18 0.64 -16.21
CA LEU A 98 2.40 0.16 -15.56
C LEU A 98 3.56 0.17 -16.56
N ALA A 99 4.22 1.32 -16.69
CA ALA A 99 5.44 1.48 -17.46
C ALA A 99 6.51 0.68 -16.71
N ARG A 100 7.09 -0.31 -17.39
CA ARG A 100 8.07 -1.22 -16.81
C ARG A 100 9.15 -0.43 -16.07
N GLY A 101 9.40 -0.89 -14.85
CA GLY A 101 10.47 -0.51 -13.93
C GLY A 101 11.48 0.50 -14.44
N GLU A 102 11.37 1.72 -13.93
CA GLU A 102 12.56 2.49 -13.60
C GLU A 102 12.41 2.87 -12.13
N HIS A 103 13.13 2.12 -11.29
CA HIS A 103 13.25 2.32 -9.85
C HIS A 103 13.95 3.67 -9.63
N ARG A 104 13.24 4.79 -9.82
CA ARG A 104 13.73 6.12 -9.49
C ARG A 104 13.80 6.21 -7.98
N SER A 105 14.94 5.82 -7.45
CA SER A 105 15.47 6.22 -6.15
C SER A 105 15.22 7.72 -5.96
N HIS A 106 14.14 8.08 -5.27
CA HIS A 106 13.87 9.46 -4.92
C HIS A 106 14.54 9.79 -3.57
N PRO A 107 15.13 11.00 -3.46
CA PRO A 107 16.01 11.35 -2.36
C PRO A 107 15.25 11.53 -1.05
N ARG A 108 15.92 11.17 0.05
CA ARG A 108 15.55 11.57 1.42
C ARG A 108 15.40 13.10 1.45
N THR A 109 14.18 13.60 1.60
CA THR A 109 13.99 14.97 2.09
C THR A 109 14.13 14.90 3.61
N GLY A 110 15.28 15.35 4.09
CA GLY A 110 15.48 15.68 5.49
C GLY A 110 14.61 16.86 5.87
N HIS A 111 14.16 16.88 7.11
CA HIS A 111 13.91 18.13 7.79
C HIS A 111 14.71 18.12 9.09
N SER A 112 15.55 19.16 9.16
CA SER A 112 16.39 19.59 10.27
C SER A 112 15.59 19.94 11.52
#